data_AF-A0A1I7JNY0-F1
#
_entry.id   AF-A0A1I7JNY0-F1
#
_cell.length_a   1.000
_cell.length_b   1.000
_cell.length_c   1.000
_cell.angle_alpha   90.00
_cell.angle_beta   90.00
_cell.angle_gamma   90.00
#
_symmetry.space_group_name_H-M   'P 1'
#
loop_
_entity.id
_entity.type
_entity.pdbx_description
1 polymer ?
#
loop_
_entity_poly.entity_id
_entity_poly.type
_entity_poly.pdbx_seq_one_letter_code
_entity_poly.pdbx_strand_id
1 'polypeptide(L)' 'MYKKGDFHIHSTASDGELKPGEIIFLAKDRKVDILAITDHNTVSGVKQAVNTGEYIRGESYSGHRAIY' A
#
# COMPACT_ATOMS: atom_id res chain seq x y z
N MET A 1 5.43 10.11 14.48
CA MET A 1 5.13 8.78 15.03
C MET A 1 3.93 8.24 14.25
N TYR A 2 4.03 7.03 13.69
CA TYR A 2 2.88 6.37 13.04
C TYR A 2 1.84 5.98 14.11
N LYS A 3 0.55 6.10 13.78
CA LYS A 3 -0.56 5.89 14.74
C LYS A 3 -1.53 4.79 14.30
N LYS A 4 -1.63 4.50 13.01
CA LYS A 4 -2.52 3.49 12.44
C LYS A 4 -1.80 2.71 11.35
N GLY A 5 -1.81 1.39 11.44
CA GLY A 5 -1.19 0.53 10.43
C GLY A 5 -1.89 -0.81 10.25
N ASP A 6 -1.67 -1.40 9.08
CA ASP A 6 -2.17 -2.74 8.70
C ASP A 6 -1.07 -3.50 7.99
N PHE A 7 -0.68 -4.66 8.51
CA PHE A 7 0.53 -5.38 8.07
C PHE A 7 0.23 -6.73 7.42
N HIS A 8 -1.01 -6.97 7.04
CA HIS A 8 -1.42 -8.23 6.42
C HIS A 8 -2.52 -7.96 5.41
N ILE A 9 -2.13 -7.45 4.24
CA ILE A 9 -3.04 -7.15 3.14
C ILE A 9 -2.63 -7.97 1.94
N HIS A 10 -3.57 -8.69 1.35
CA HIS A 10 -3.34 -9.34 0.06
C HIS A 10 -3.91 -8.44 -1.04
N SER A 11 -3.24 -8.47 -2.19
CA SER A 11 -3.62 -7.76 -3.39
C SER A 11 -4.03 -8.75 -4.48
N THR A 12 -4.51 -8.23 -5.61
CA THR A 12 -4.83 -9.05 -6.79
C THR A 12 -3.59 -9.73 -7.40
N ALA A 13 -2.38 -9.48 -6.89
CA ALA A 13 -1.19 -10.21 -7.28
C ALA A 13 -1.14 -11.63 -6.68
N SER A 14 -1.87 -11.90 -5.59
CA SER A 14 -2.19 -13.26 -5.14
C SER A 14 -3.69 -13.53 -5.16
N ASP A 15 -4.37 -13.22 -4.06
CA ASP A 15 -5.74 -13.65 -3.73
C ASP A 15 -6.56 -12.53 -3.07
N GLY A 16 -6.01 -11.31 -3.02
CA GLY A 16 -6.74 -10.13 -2.56
C GLY A 16 -7.67 -9.53 -3.62
N GLU A 17 -8.55 -8.66 -3.17
CA GLU A 17 -9.61 -8.07 -4.01
C GLU A 17 -9.17 -6.80 -4.75
N LEU A 18 -8.17 -6.08 -4.22
CA LEU A 18 -7.73 -4.80 -4.75
C LEU A 18 -6.34 -4.89 -5.35
N LYS A 19 -6.09 -4.15 -6.42
CA LYS A 19 -4.75 -4.02 -6.99
C LYS A 19 -3.82 -3.36 -5.97
N PRO A 20 -2.51 -3.66 -6.01
CA PRO A 20 -1.52 -3.01 -5.15
C PRO A 20 -1.67 -1.48 -5.08
N GLY A 21 -1.89 -0.80 -6.22
CA GLY A 21 -2.11 0.65 -6.24
C GLY A 21 -3.43 1.10 -5.61
N GLU A 22 -4.51 0.33 -5.77
CA GLU A 22 -5.82 0.64 -5.17
C GLU A 22 -5.76 0.53 -3.64
N ILE A 23 -4.99 -0.42 -3.12
CA ILE A 23 -4.70 -0.54 -1.68
C ILE A 23 -4.01 0.73 -1.16
N ILE A 24 -3.04 1.29 -1.90
CA ILE A 24 -2.36 2.52 -1.50
C ILE A 24 -3.32 3.73 -1.45
N PHE A 25 -4.20 3.88 -2.45
CA PHE A 25 -5.21 4.93 -2.44
C PHE A 25 -6.21 4.77 -1.30
N LEU A 26 -6.66 3.55 -1.05
CA LEU A 26 -7.57 3.24 0.05
C LEU A 26 -6.94 3.52 1.41
N ALA A 27 -5.65 3.20 1.58
CA ALA A 27 -4.91 3.51 2.79
C ALA A 27 -4.81 5.02 3.04
N LYS A 28 -4.58 5.82 1.98
CA LYS A 28 -4.60 7.29 2.04
C LYS A 28 -5.96 7.81 2.49
N ASP A 29 -7.05 7.32 1.89
CA ASP A 29 -8.43 7.71 2.24
C ASP A 29 -8.77 7.35 3.69
N ARG A 30 -8.38 6.14 4.12
CA ARG A 30 -8.60 5.62 5.48
C ARG A 30 -7.62 6.13 6.53
N LYS A 31 -6.70 7.04 6.17
CA LYS A 31 -5.66 7.61 7.03
C LYS A 31 -4.82 6.53 7.73
N VAL A 32 -4.43 5.50 6.99
CA VAL A 32 -3.53 4.43 7.45
C VAL A 32 -2.11 4.89 7.23
N ASP A 33 -1.37 5.19 8.30
CA ASP A 33 -0.04 5.79 8.19
C ASP A 33 1.01 4.83 7.61
N ILE A 34 0.87 3.53 7.88
CA ILE A 34 1.80 2.51 7.43
C ILE A 34 1.06 1.22 7.06
N LEU A 35 1.46 0.58 5.97
CA LEU A 35 0.89 -0.72 5.60
C LEU A 35 1.91 -1.70 5.06
N ALA A 36 1.58 -2.99 5.11
CA ALA A 36 2.29 -4.07 4.41
C ALA A 36 1.36 -4.87 3.49
N ILE A 37 1.79 -5.08 2.24
CA ILE A 37 1.14 -6.01 1.30
C ILE A 37 1.92 -7.33 1.35
N THR A 38 1.25 -8.42 1.72
CA THR A 38 1.86 -9.73 2.02
C THR A 38 1.33 -10.82 1.12
N ASP A 39 1.49 -10.64 -0.20
CA ASP A 39 0.96 -11.59 -1.19
C ASP A 39 1.58 -12.99 -1.10
N HIS A 40 0.79 -14.01 -1.45
CA HIS A 40 1.25 -15.39 -1.45
C HIS A 40 2.31 -15.67 -2.50
N ASN A 41 3.52 -16.02 -2.05
CA ASN A 41 4.62 -16.52 -2.87
C ASN A 41 4.99 -15.62 -4.06
N THR A 42 4.70 -14.32 -3.99
CA THR A 42 4.93 -13.38 -5.09
C THR A 42 5.25 -11.98 -4.59
N VAL A 43 5.99 -11.25 -5.41
CA VAL A 43 6.32 -9.83 -5.22
C VAL A 43 5.94 -9.01 -6.46
N SER A 44 5.10 -9.57 -7.33
CA SER A 44 4.76 -8.95 -8.62
C SER A 44 4.04 -7.60 -8.47
N GLY A 45 3.38 -7.35 -7.34
CA GLY A 45 2.71 -6.08 -7.04
C GLY A 45 3.61 -4.96 -6.53
N VAL A 46 4.87 -5.25 -6.14
CA VAL A 46 5.80 -4.26 -5.54
C VAL A 46 5.92 -3.01 -6.40
N LYS A 47 6.19 -3.18 -7.70
CA LYS A 47 6.42 -2.04 -8.61
C LYS A 47 5.20 -1.12 -8.67
N GLN A 48 3.99 -1.68 -8.71
CA GLN A 48 2.77 -0.89 -8.74
C GLN A 48 2.52 -0.17 -7.41
N ALA A 49 2.71 -0.86 -6.28
CA ALA A 49 2.58 -0.27 -4.95
C ALA A 49 3.57 0.89 -4.74
N VAL A 50 4.84 0.70 -5.12
CA VAL A 50 5.89 1.73 -5.01
C VAL A 50 5.56 2.94 -5.88
N ASN A 51 5.28 2.73 -7.17
CA ASN A 51 4.94 3.84 -8.08
C ASN A 51 3.73 4.64 -7.59
N THR A 52 2.71 3.95 -7.07
CA THR A 52 1.52 4.62 -6.52
C THR A 52 1.87 5.38 -5.24
N GLY A 53 2.68 4.79 -4.37
CA GLY A 53 3.18 5.42 -3.15
C GLY A 53 3.99 6.69 -3.42
N GLU A 54 4.85 6.67 -4.44
CA GLU A 54 5.61 7.85 -4.87
C GLU A 54 4.71 8.93 -5.46
N TYR A 55 3.75 8.54 -6.32
CA TYR A 55 2.75 9.43 -6.88
C TYR A 55 1.98 10.18 -5.78
N ILE A 56 1.43 9.47 -4.80
CA ILE A 56 0.64 10.12 -3.73
C ILE A 56 1.48 10.97 -2.76
N ARG A 57 2.78 10.69 -2.61
CA ARG A 57 3.69 11.49 -1.78
C ARG A 57 4.03 12.83 -2.44
N GLY A 58 4.13 12.85 -3.77
CA GLY A 58 4.35 14.07 -4.55
C GLY A 58 3.20 15.07 -4.46
N GLU A 59 1.96 14.59 -4.27
CA GLU A 59 0.75 15.43 -4.21
C GLU A 59 0.47 16.08 -2.83
N SER A 60 1.45 16.12 -1.91
CA SER A 60 1.32 16.59 -0.51
C SER A 60 0.67 15.58 0.43
N TYR A 61 1.44 14.66 1.04
CA TYR A 61 1.17 14.15 2.40
C TYR A 61 2.40 13.39 2.92
N SER A 62 3.06 13.93 3.95
CA SER A 62 4.33 13.44 4.53
C SER A 62 4.21 12.15 5.39
N GLY A 63 3.08 11.46 5.38
CA GLY A 63 2.74 10.49 6.43
C GLY A 63 2.77 9.01 6.04
N HIS A 64 2.66 8.66 4.76
CA HIS A 64 2.33 7.29 4.36
C HIS A 64 3.58 6.54 3.89
N ARG A 65 3.91 5.44 4.58
CA ARG A 65 4.91 4.47 4.11
C ARG A 65 4.21 3.14 3.80
N ALA A 66 4.23 2.75 2.54
CA ALA A 66 3.92 1.38 2.16
C ALA A 66 5.22 0.57 2.20
N ILE A 67 5.18 -0.56 2.89
CA ILE A 67 6.19 -1.60 2.81
C ILE A 67 5.53 -2.74 2.04
N TYR A 68 6.29 -3.43 1.21
CA TYR A 68 5.84 -4.63 0.50
C TYR A 68 6.82 -5.73 0.88
#